data_AF-A0A939BCD5-F1
#
_entry.id   AF-A0A939BCD5-F1
#
_cell.length_a   1.000
_cell.length_b   1.000
_cell.length_c   1.000
_cell.angle_alpha   90.00
_cell.angle_beta   90.00
_cell.angle_gamma   90.00
#
_symmetry.space_group_name_H-M   'P 1'
#
loop_
_entity.id
_entity.type
_entity.pdbx_description
1 polymer ?
#
loop_
_entity_poly.entity_id
_entity_poly.type
_entity_poly.pdbx_seq_one_letter_code
_entity_poly.pdbx_strand_id
1 'polypeptide(L)'
;MYRYKIFFFTCGLVMAVSEIWKQWCLTFLLGQGHYNWWHFPFQLCSIPMYICLMFPWIHSEKLQKIMLVFLMDYGLLGGIFAFFDTSGMHYSYFPLTIHSFTWHILLIILGLAAGFSQLSEYSLRGYFHGTLLYLACCLIATGFNVALHSLGNINLFYISPYLPMNQKVFRDIADYTGDPAGIFLYILASVAGAFCFHLLWRTMSADRQT
;
A
#
# COMPACT_ATOMS: atom_id res chain seq x y z
N MET A 1 -7.94 -22.46 -4.53
CA MET A 1 -7.17 -21.49 -5.35
C MET A 1 -8.04 -20.67 -6.31
N TYR A 2 -8.85 -21.27 -7.19
CA TYR A 2 -9.68 -20.56 -8.18
C TYR A 2 -10.63 -19.50 -7.57
N ARG A 3 -11.36 -19.85 -6.51
CA ARG A 3 -12.27 -18.91 -5.82
C ARG A 3 -11.55 -17.67 -5.27
N TYR A 4 -10.37 -17.86 -4.68
CA TYR A 4 -9.54 -16.74 -4.20
C TYR A 4 -9.02 -15.88 -5.35
N LYS A 5 -8.62 -16.50 -6.47
CA LYS A 5 -8.21 -15.74 -7.66
C LYS A 5 -9.31 -14.83 -8.18
N ILE A 6 -10.54 -15.34 -8.27
CA ILE A 6 -11.71 -14.52 -8.64
C ILE A 6 -11.93 -13.43 -7.62
N PHE A 7 -11.96 -13.75 -6.33
CA PHE A 7 -12.19 -12.78 -5.26
C PHE A 7 -11.21 -11.61 -5.33
N PHE A 8 -9.89 -11.90 -5.32
CA PHE A 8 -8.87 -10.86 -5.41
C PHE A 8 -9.01 -10.06 -6.70
N PHE A 9 -9.23 -10.74 -7.84
CA PHE A 9 -9.39 -10.05 -9.11
C PHE A 9 -10.60 -9.10 -9.14
N THR A 10 -11.75 -9.55 -8.65
CA THR A 10 -12.97 -8.72 -8.56
C THR A 10 -12.73 -7.51 -7.67
N CYS A 11 -12.09 -7.67 -6.51
CA CYS A 11 -11.69 -6.55 -5.67
C CYS A 11 -10.74 -5.59 -6.40
N GLY A 12 -9.75 -6.13 -7.13
CA GLY A 12 -8.83 -5.34 -7.95
C GLY A 12 -9.54 -4.52 -9.02
N LEU A 13 -10.54 -5.09 -9.70
CA LEU A 13 -11.37 -4.37 -10.68
C LEU A 13 -12.19 -3.26 -10.05
N VAL A 14 -12.84 -3.53 -8.91
CA VAL A 14 -13.60 -2.51 -8.16
C VAL A 14 -12.68 -1.37 -7.72
N MET A 15 -11.50 -1.70 -7.17
CA MET A 15 -10.49 -0.72 -6.80
C MET A 15 -10.06 0.11 -8.01
N ALA A 16 -9.74 -0.51 -9.15
CA ALA A 16 -9.30 0.20 -10.34
C ALA A 16 -10.34 1.15 -10.92
N VAL A 17 -11.59 0.71 -11.03
CA VAL A 17 -12.70 1.57 -11.49
C VAL A 17 -12.90 2.73 -10.53
N SER A 18 -12.87 2.46 -9.21
CA SER A 18 -13.03 3.51 -8.21
C SER A 18 -11.83 4.48 -8.16
N GLU A 19 -10.62 4.01 -8.48
CA GLU A 19 -9.42 4.82 -8.57
C GLU A 19 -9.50 5.75 -9.77
N ILE A 20 -9.96 5.26 -10.94
CA ILE A 20 -10.21 6.10 -12.13
C ILE A 20 -11.23 7.20 -11.80
N TRP A 21 -12.33 6.83 -11.13
CA TRP A 21 -13.33 7.80 -10.68
C TRP A 21 -12.74 8.82 -9.71
N LYS A 22 -11.92 8.38 -8.75
CA LYS A 22 -11.21 9.27 -7.81
C LYS A 22 -10.33 10.27 -8.56
N GLN A 23 -9.50 9.80 -9.50
CA GLN A 23 -8.62 10.65 -10.31
C GLN A 23 -9.42 11.66 -11.14
N TRP A 24 -10.55 11.25 -11.70
CA TRP A 24 -11.45 12.13 -12.44
C TRP A 24 -12.02 13.23 -11.53
N CYS A 25 -12.54 12.88 -10.35
CA CYS A 25 -13.06 13.86 -9.39
C CYS A 25 -11.98 14.84 -8.93
N LEU A 26 -10.79 14.35 -8.58
CA LEU A 26 -9.69 15.19 -8.13
C LEU A 26 -9.25 16.18 -9.21
N THR A 27 -9.20 15.75 -10.47
CA THR A 27 -8.72 16.58 -11.59
C THR A 27 -9.78 17.57 -12.05
N PHE A 28 -11.01 17.11 -12.30
CA PHE A 28 -12.02 17.91 -12.99
C PHE A 28 -13.01 18.58 -12.04
N LEU A 29 -13.39 17.96 -10.91
CA LEU A 29 -14.31 18.57 -9.96
C LEU A 29 -13.59 19.51 -8.98
N LEU A 30 -12.41 19.11 -8.50
CA LEU A 30 -11.65 19.87 -7.50
C LEU A 30 -10.49 20.66 -8.10
N GLY A 31 -9.77 20.06 -9.05
CA GLY A 31 -8.57 20.64 -9.66
C GLY A 31 -8.81 21.59 -10.83
N GLN A 32 -10.07 21.88 -11.19
CA GLN A 32 -10.41 22.76 -12.33
C GLN A 32 -9.71 22.36 -13.65
N GLY A 33 -9.53 21.06 -13.87
CA GLY A 33 -8.85 20.51 -15.06
C GLY A 33 -7.34 20.34 -14.90
N HIS A 34 -6.74 20.79 -13.79
CA HIS A 34 -5.33 20.56 -13.48
C HIS A 34 -5.13 19.29 -12.66
N TYR A 35 -4.21 18.43 -13.13
CA TYR A 35 -3.89 17.18 -12.45
C TYR A 35 -3.02 17.43 -11.22
N ASN A 36 -3.42 16.88 -10.07
CA ASN A 36 -2.63 16.93 -8.84
C ASN A 36 -1.77 15.66 -8.69
N TRP A 37 -0.48 15.80 -8.96
CA TRP A 37 0.52 14.73 -8.91
C TRP A 37 0.70 14.08 -7.54
N TRP A 38 0.28 14.74 -6.45
CA TRP A 38 0.28 14.14 -5.12
C TRP A 38 -0.58 12.88 -5.05
N HIS A 39 -1.66 12.86 -5.82
CA HIS A 39 -2.62 11.75 -5.85
C HIS A 39 -2.31 10.71 -6.92
N PHE A 40 -1.14 10.77 -7.56
CA PHE A 40 -0.74 9.76 -8.54
C PHE A 40 -0.86 8.34 -7.92
N PRO A 41 -1.48 7.37 -8.64
CA PRO A 41 -2.00 6.14 -8.03
C PRO A 41 -0.95 5.10 -7.67
N PHE A 42 0.21 5.50 -7.17
CA PHE A 42 1.32 4.61 -6.79
C PHE A 42 1.77 4.85 -5.34
N GLN A 43 0.81 4.78 -4.42
CA GLN A 43 1.01 4.83 -2.98
C GLN A 43 1.01 3.41 -2.39
N LEU A 44 1.50 3.23 -1.17
CA LEU A 44 1.49 1.91 -0.51
C LEU A 44 0.08 1.29 -0.48
N CYS A 45 -0.93 2.13 -0.22
CA CYS A 45 -2.34 1.74 -0.21
C CYS A 45 -2.90 1.42 -1.61
N SER A 46 -2.26 1.84 -2.70
CA SER A 46 -2.70 1.49 -4.06
C SER A 46 -2.04 0.25 -4.63
N ILE A 47 -0.88 -0.20 -4.10
CA ILE A 47 -0.22 -1.43 -4.56
C ILE A 47 -1.15 -2.66 -4.53
N PRO A 48 -1.98 -2.89 -3.49
CA PRO A 48 -2.92 -4.00 -3.46
C PRO A 48 -3.86 -4.07 -4.66
N MET A 49 -4.26 -2.93 -5.25
CA MET A 49 -5.07 -2.90 -6.48
C MET A 49 -4.35 -3.57 -7.64
N TYR A 50 -3.09 -3.17 -7.90
CA TYR A 50 -2.29 -3.75 -8.97
C TYR A 50 -2.01 -5.23 -8.74
N ILE A 51 -1.70 -5.61 -7.50
CA ILE A 51 -1.50 -7.00 -7.12
C ILE A 51 -2.77 -7.81 -7.43
N CYS A 52 -3.92 -7.35 -6.95
CA CYS A 52 -5.21 -8.01 -7.13
C CYS A 52 -5.59 -8.14 -8.61
N LEU A 53 -5.36 -7.10 -9.41
CA LEU A 53 -5.53 -7.15 -10.87
C LEU A 53 -4.61 -8.22 -11.45
N MET A 54 -3.29 -8.17 -11.21
CA MET A 54 -2.33 -9.10 -11.81
C MET A 54 -2.51 -10.56 -11.39
N PHE A 55 -3.12 -10.80 -10.23
CA PHE A 55 -3.20 -12.11 -9.57
C PHE A 55 -3.69 -13.29 -10.44
N PRO A 56 -4.81 -13.21 -11.20
CA PRO A 56 -5.25 -14.28 -12.08
C PRO A 56 -4.26 -14.64 -13.20
N TRP A 57 -3.49 -13.67 -13.71
CA TRP A 57 -2.57 -13.88 -14.84
C TRP A 57 -1.22 -14.47 -14.44
N ILE A 58 -0.92 -14.47 -13.14
CA ILE A 58 0.32 -15.03 -12.63
C ILE A 58 0.13 -16.53 -12.42
N HIS A 59 0.93 -17.31 -13.15
CA HIS A 59 0.90 -18.78 -13.08
C HIS A 59 1.94 -19.34 -12.10
N SER A 60 2.98 -18.57 -11.78
CA SER A 60 4.02 -18.98 -10.81
C SER A 60 3.46 -18.99 -9.39
N GLU A 61 3.46 -20.16 -8.75
CA GLU A 61 3.06 -20.31 -7.34
C GLU A 61 3.92 -19.46 -6.41
N LYS A 62 5.23 -19.36 -6.69
CA LYS A 62 6.14 -18.52 -5.92
C LYS A 62 5.68 -17.07 -5.93
N LEU A 63 5.38 -16.53 -7.11
CA LEU A 63 4.97 -15.13 -7.24
C LEU A 63 3.60 -14.88 -6.61
N GLN A 64 2.65 -15.82 -6.75
CA GLN A 64 1.36 -15.73 -6.05
C GLN A 64 1.54 -15.68 -4.52
N LYS A 65 2.40 -16.53 -3.96
CA LYS A 65 2.71 -16.52 -2.51
C LYS A 65 3.31 -15.19 -2.07
N ILE A 66 4.27 -14.64 -2.82
CA ILE A 66 4.88 -13.34 -2.52
C ILE A 66 3.83 -12.23 -2.50
N MET A 67 2.93 -12.22 -3.50
CA MET A 67 1.84 -11.26 -3.59
C MET A 67 0.86 -11.37 -2.41
N LEU A 68 0.50 -12.59 -2.03
CA LEU A 68 -0.38 -12.82 -0.88
C LEU A 68 0.29 -12.40 0.44
N VAL A 69 1.57 -12.69 0.63
CA VAL A 69 2.35 -12.23 1.79
C VAL A 69 2.39 -10.70 1.83
N PHE A 70 2.58 -10.04 0.68
CA PHE A 70 2.53 -8.58 0.62
C PHE A 70 1.16 -8.04 1.05
N LEU A 71 0.05 -8.61 0.56
CA LEU A 71 -1.30 -8.19 0.98
C LEU A 71 -1.52 -8.41 2.48
N MET A 72 -1.12 -9.59 2.98
CA MET A 72 -1.26 -10.02 4.37
C MET A 72 -0.49 -9.14 5.35
N ASP A 73 0.71 -8.68 4.98
CA ASP A 73 1.59 -7.91 5.86
C ASP A 73 1.53 -6.41 5.54
N TYR A 74 2.01 -6.00 4.37
CA TYR A 74 2.14 -4.57 3.99
C TYR A 74 0.81 -3.93 3.60
N GLY A 75 -0.05 -4.65 2.88
CA GLY A 75 -1.39 -4.20 2.53
C GLY A 75 -2.26 -3.98 3.77
N LEU A 76 -2.21 -4.94 4.71
CA LEU A 76 -2.88 -4.86 5.99
C LEU A 76 -2.33 -3.72 6.87
N LEU A 77 -1.00 -3.60 6.98
CA LEU A 77 -0.33 -2.50 7.67
C LEU A 77 -0.83 -1.14 7.14
N GLY A 78 -0.78 -0.93 5.82
CA GLY A 78 -1.22 0.31 5.19
C GLY A 78 -2.71 0.59 5.40
N GLY A 79 -3.56 -0.45 5.34
CA GLY A 79 -4.99 -0.35 5.62
C GLY A 79 -5.29 0.09 7.05
N ILE A 80 -4.62 -0.49 8.05
CA ILE A 80 -4.84 -0.20 9.47
C ILE A 80 -4.24 1.15 9.86
N PHE A 81 -2.98 1.42 9.49
CA PHE A 81 -2.27 2.62 9.96
C PHE A 81 -2.83 3.92 9.39
N ALA A 82 -3.52 3.88 8.25
CA ALA A 82 -4.28 5.03 7.74
C ALA A 82 -5.35 5.54 8.72
N PHE A 83 -5.88 4.68 9.60
CA PHE A 83 -6.87 5.10 10.62
C PHE A 83 -6.25 5.77 11.85
N PHE A 84 -4.93 5.64 12.06
CA PHE A 84 -4.22 6.38 13.11
C PHE A 84 -3.92 7.82 12.69
N ASP A 85 -3.88 8.09 11.39
CA ASP A 85 -3.81 9.45 10.85
C ASP A 85 -4.77 9.64 9.67
N THR A 86 -5.99 10.06 9.99
CA THR A 86 -7.04 10.25 8.99
C THR A 86 -6.93 11.55 8.19
N SER A 87 -5.91 12.38 8.45
CA SER A 87 -5.77 13.69 7.83
C SER A 87 -5.74 13.63 6.30
N GLY A 88 -5.07 12.61 5.73
CA GLY A 88 -5.03 12.34 4.29
C GLY A 88 -6.29 11.69 3.70
N MET A 89 -7.31 11.38 4.51
CA MET A 89 -8.55 10.72 4.06
C MET A 89 -9.73 11.68 3.91
N HIS A 90 -9.62 12.91 4.42
CA HIS A 90 -10.69 13.91 4.35
C HIS A 90 -10.53 14.81 3.12
N TYR A 91 -11.56 14.81 2.28
CA TYR A 91 -11.66 15.66 1.09
C TYR A 91 -12.82 16.64 1.25
N SER A 92 -12.71 17.80 0.58
CA SER A 92 -13.80 18.78 0.51
C SER A 92 -15.06 18.21 -0.15
N TYR A 93 -14.88 17.29 -1.11
CA TYR A 93 -15.97 16.55 -1.72
C TYR A 93 -16.26 15.27 -0.92
N PHE A 94 -17.38 15.25 -0.20
CA PHE A 94 -17.74 14.18 0.74
C PHE A 94 -17.69 12.75 0.16
N PRO A 95 -18.12 12.46 -1.08
CA PRO A 95 -17.98 11.14 -1.68
C PRO A 95 -16.53 10.65 -1.79
N LEU A 96 -15.54 11.53 -1.99
CA LEU A 96 -14.12 11.15 -1.98
C LEU A 96 -13.65 10.74 -0.58
N THR A 97 -14.19 11.38 0.46
CA THR A 97 -13.94 10.96 1.85
C THR A 97 -14.48 9.55 2.07
N ILE A 98 -15.74 9.27 1.72
CA ILE A 98 -16.31 7.91 1.83
C ILE A 98 -15.47 6.89 1.04
N HIS A 99 -15.07 7.24 -0.19
CA HIS A 99 -14.22 6.41 -1.02
C HIS A 99 -12.90 6.08 -0.33
N SER A 100 -12.21 7.07 0.23
CA SER A 100 -10.94 6.89 0.94
C SER A 100 -11.08 5.94 2.13
N PHE A 101 -12.13 6.09 2.95
CA PHE A 101 -12.38 5.19 4.08
C PHE A 101 -12.70 3.77 3.60
N THR A 102 -13.55 3.64 2.57
CA THR A 102 -13.93 2.34 1.99
C THR A 102 -12.73 1.62 1.39
N TRP A 103 -11.83 2.37 0.74
CA TRP A 103 -10.58 1.86 0.19
C TRP A 103 -9.74 1.16 1.27
N HIS A 104 -9.49 1.83 2.40
CA HIS A 104 -8.68 1.28 3.48
C HIS A 104 -9.36 0.12 4.20
N ILE A 105 -10.68 0.15 4.38
CA ILE A 105 -11.45 -1.01 4.89
C ILE A 105 -11.27 -2.21 3.95
N LEU A 106 -11.34 -2.00 2.63
CA LEU A 106 -11.13 -3.07 1.66
C LEU A 106 -9.69 -3.61 1.73
N LEU A 107 -8.67 -2.75 1.93
CA LEU A 107 -7.29 -3.21 2.14
C LEU A 107 -7.17 -4.14 3.36
N ILE A 108 -7.84 -3.79 4.46
CA ILE A 108 -7.88 -4.64 5.67
C ILE A 108 -8.53 -5.99 5.33
N ILE A 109 -9.68 -5.99 4.64
CA ILE A 109 -10.35 -7.23 4.21
C ILE A 109 -9.44 -8.07 3.32
N LEU A 110 -8.73 -7.47 2.37
CA LEU A 110 -7.81 -8.17 1.47
C LEU A 110 -6.63 -8.78 2.23
N GLY A 111 -6.04 -8.04 3.17
CA GLY A 111 -4.94 -8.53 4.01
C GLY A 111 -5.38 -9.68 4.91
N LEU A 112 -6.53 -9.56 5.58
CA LEU A 112 -7.12 -10.64 6.36
C LEU A 112 -7.45 -11.85 5.49
N ALA A 113 -8.08 -11.65 4.32
CA ALA A 113 -8.40 -12.73 3.39
C ALA A 113 -7.14 -13.46 2.90
N ALA A 114 -6.07 -12.73 2.59
CA ALA A 114 -4.77 -13.31 2.24
C ALA A 114 -4.19 -14.12 3.42
N GLY A 115 -4.20 -13.57 4.63
CA GLY A 115 -3.74 -14.25 5.85
C GLY A 115 -4.56 -15.48 6.23
N PHE A 116 -5.87 -15.48 6.00
CA PHE A 116 -6.75 -16.62 6.31
C PHE A 116 -6.87 -17.65 5.19
N SER A 117 -6.46 -17.31 3.96
CA SER A 117 -6.59 -18.20 2.80
C SER A 117 -5.81 -19.52 2.89
N GLN A 118 -4.81 -19.60 3.78
CA GLN A 118 -3.83 -20.69 3.85
C GLN A 118 -3.01 -20.89 2.56
N LEU A 119 -3.09 -19.93 1.62
CA LEU A 119 -2.31 -19.93 0.38
C LEU A 119 -1.02 -19.10 0.52
N SER A 120 -0.94 -18.26 1.55
CA SER A 120 0.23 -17.44 1.88
C SER A 120 1.36 -18.28 2.44
N GLU A 121 2.59 -17.78 2.32
CA GLU A 121 3.76 -18.42 2.94
C GLU A 121 4.09 -17.74 4.28
N TYR A 122 3.85 -18.43 5.40
CA TYR A 122 4.08 -17.94 6.77
C TYR A 122 5.52 -18.15 7.28
N SER A 123 6.43 -18.53 6.38
CA SER A 123 7.84 -18.72 6.71
C SER A 123 8.57 -17.37 6.74
N LEU A 124 9.67 -17.26 7.49
CA LEU A 124 10.52 -16.06 7.45
C LEU A 124 11.07 -15.78 6.05
N ARG A 125 11.23 -16.84 5.23
CA ARG A 125 11.59 -16.71 3.82
C ARG A 125 10.45 -16.09 3.01
N GLY A 126 9.21 -16.43 3.29
CA GLY A 126 8.02 -15.79 2.74
C GLY A 126 8.01 -14.28 3.03
N TYR A 127 8.17 -13.92 4.30
CA TYR A 127 8.30 -12.51 4.73
C TYR A 127 9.43 -11.77 4.00
N PHE A 128 10.62 -12.38 3.89
CA PHE A 128 11.75 -11.76 3.19
C PHE A 128 11.41 -11.44 1.73
N HIS A 129 10.76 -12.35 1.00
CA HIS A 129 10.36 -12.08 -0.38
C HIS A 129 9.25 -11.02 -0.48
N GLY A 130 8.29 -11.01 0.45
CA GLY A 130 7.28 -9.93 0.54
C GLY A 130 7.92 -8.56 0.79
N THR A 131 8.94 -8.52 1.65
CA THR A 131 9.75 -7.32 1.92
C THR A 131 10.54 -6.87 0.69
N LEU A 132 11.11 -7.81 -0.07
CA LEU A 132 11.78 -7.47 -1.32
C LEU A 132 10.81 -6.83 -2.34
N LEU A 133 9.57 -7.30 -2.41
CA LEU A 133 8.54 -6.68 -3.24
C LEU A 133 8.20 -5.25 -2.76
N TYR A 134 8.05 -5.04 -1.44
CA TYR A 134 7.86 -3.71 -0.87
C TYR A 134 9.01 -2.76 -1.20
N LEU A 135 10.26 -3.20 -1.01
CA LEU A 135 11.44 -2.39 -1.34
C LEU A 135 11.54 -2.09 -2.84
N ALA A 136 11.16 -3.03 -3.71
CA ALA A 136 11.05 -2.78 -5.13
C ALA A 136 9.99 -1.70 -5.45
N CYS A 137 8.84 -1.73 -4.77
CA CYS A 137 7.85 -0.66 -4.88
C CYS A 137 8.41 0.69 -4.39
N CYS A 138 9.13 0.73 -3.26
CA CYS A 138 9.80 1.96 -2.79
C CYS A 138 10.77 2.51 -3.84
N LEU A 139 11.62 1.66 -4.44
CA LEU A 139 12.55 2.08 -5.49
C LEU A 139 11.82 2.67 -6.70
N ILE A 140 10.72 2.06 -7.14
CA ILE A 140 9.89 2.59 -8.23
C ILE A 140 9.25 3.92 -7.83
N ALA A 141 8.72 4.03 -6.60
CA ALA A 141 8.14 5.26 -6.08
C ALA A 141 9.17 6.41 -6.05
N THR A 142 10.39 6.13 -5.57
CA THR A 142 11.51 7.08 -5.63
C THR A 142 11.85 7.44 -7.07
N GLY A 143 11.89 6.48 -7.98
CA GLY A 143 12.13 6.71 -9.41
C GLY A 143 11.11 7.66 -10.03
N PHE A 144 9.82 7.48 -9.74
CA PHE A 144 8.76 8.41 -10.16
C PHE A 144 8.86 9.76 -9.47
N ASN A 145 9.16 9.80 -8.16
CA ASN A 145 9.37 11.06 -7.44
C ASN A 145 10.49 11.88 -8.08
N VAL A 146 11.57 11.23 -8.54
CA VAL A 146 12.67 11.89 -9.25
C VAL A 146 12.32 12.24 -10.68
N ALA A 147 11.68 11.34 -11.43
CA ALA A 147 11.40 11.58 -12.84
C ALA A 147 10.33 12.66 -13.07
N LEU A 148 9.36 12.78 -12.15
CA LEU A 148 8.16 13.59 -12.34
C LEU A 148 8.10 14.82 -11.42
N HIS A 149 9.16 15.12 -10.65
CA HIS A 149 9.20 16.27 -9.74
C HIS A 149 8.92 17.61 -10.43
N SER A 150 9.28 17.75 -11.70
CA SER A 150 9.05 18.97 -12.48
C SER A 150 7.59 19.18 -12.89
N LEU A 151 6.75 18.15 -12.81
CA LEU A 151 5.33 18.22 -13.22
C LEU A 151 4.43 18.69 -12.08
N GLY A 152 4.92 18.65 -10.84
CA GLY A 152 4.21 19.12 -9.65
C GLY A 152 4.70 18.41 -8.38
N ASN A 153 3.99 18.63 -7.27
CA ASN A 153 4.33 18.04 -5.98
C ASN A 153 4.00 16.54 -5.96
N ILE A 154 4.94 15.71 -6.41
CA ILE A 154 4.85 14.26 -6.35
C ILE A 154 5.54 13.71 -5.10
N ASN A 155 4.79 12.96 -4.28
CA ASN A 155 5.28 12.36 -3.04
C ASN A 155 4.77 10.93 -2.85
N LEU A 156 5.21 10.05 -3.73
CA LEU A 156 4.86 8.64 -3.65
C LEU A 156 5.54 7.98 -2.46
N PHE A 157 4.76 7.19 -1.73
CA PHE A 157 5.14 6.50 -0.50
C PHE A 157 5.65 7.45 0.60
N TYR A 158 5.44 8.76 0.46
CA TYR A 158 6.01 9.78 1.34
C TYR A 158 7.54 9.78 1.42
N ILE A 159 8.22 9.31 0.37
CA ILE A 159 9.67 9.16 0.30
C ILE A 159 10.30 9.99 -0.84
N SER A 160 9.69 11.14 -1.19
CA SER A 160 10.26 12.04 -2.19
C SER A 160 11.50 12.75 -1.64
N PRO A 161 12.63 12.79 -2.38
CA PRO A 161 13.82 13.52 -1.95
C PRO A 161 13.68 15.04 -2.15
N TYR A 162 12.63 15.51 -2.80
CA TYR A 162 12.38 16.93 -3.11
C TYR A 162 11.34 17.58 -2.20
N LEU A 163 10.69 16.80 -1.34
CA LEU A 163 9.63 17.28 -0.45
C LEU A 163 9.94 16.86 0.99
N PRO A 164 9.65 17.72 1.97
CA PRO A 164 9.91 17.42 3.37
C PRO A 164 9.07 16.23 3.84
N MET A 165 9.64 15.45 4.75
CA MET A 165 8.93 14.38 5.43
C MET A 165 7.70 14.92 6.16
N ASN A 166 6.52 14.39 5.85
CA ASN A 166 5.26 14.80 6.48
C ASN A 166 4.65 13.73 7.39
N GLN A 167 5.21 12.51 7.38
CA GLN A 167 4.68 11.43 8.21
C GLN A 167 4.88 11.76 9.68
N LYS A 168 3.81 11.63 10.48
CA LYS A 168 3.83 11.84 11.93
C LYS A 168 4.98 11.04 12.55
N VAL A 169 5.64 11.59 13.57
CA VAL A 169 6.87 11.06 14.20
C VAL A 169 8.11 11.19 13.31
N PHE A 170 8.05 10.78 12.04
CA PHE A 170 9.23 10.80 11.16
C PHE A 170 9.61 12.20 10.70
N ARG A 171 8.64 13.13 10.59
CA ARG A 171 8.92 14.55 10.36
C ARG A 171 9.80 15.12 11.46
N ASP A 172 9.44 14.87 12.71
CA ASP A 172 10.19 15.42 13.86
C ASP A 172 11.62 14.85 13.87
N ILE A 173 11.81 13.59 13.48
CA ILE A 173 13.15 13.00 13.32
C ILE A 173 13.91 13.64 12.15
N ALA A 174 13.25 13.85 11.02
CA ALA A 174 13.83 14.50 9.84
C ALA A 174 14.24 15.95 10.12
N ASP A 175 13.50 16.67 10.97
CA ASP A 175 13.84 18.03 11.38
C ASP A 175 15.20 18.10 12.11
N TYR A 176 15.60 17.03 12.81
CA TYR A 176 16.91 16.94 13.49
C TYR A 176 18.01 16.26 12.67
N THR A 177 17.66 15.32 11.77
CA THR A 177 18.63 14.42 11.12
C THR A 177 18.67 14.53 9.59
N GLY A 178 17.76 15.30 9.00
CA GLY A 178 17.54 15.44 7.57
C GLY A 178 16.54 14.43 7.00
N ASP A 179 15.85 14.83 5.92
CA ASP A 179 14.84 14.00 5.23
C ASP A 179 15.36 12.61 4.82
N PRO A 180 16.59 12.42 4.30
CA PRO A 180 17.08 11.08 3.96
C PRO A 180 17.10 10.12 5.14
N ALA A 181 17.49 10.59 6.33
CA ALA A 181 17.50 9.79 7.54
C ALA A 181 16.07 9.48 8.01
N GLY A 182 15.17 10.47 7.95
CA GLY A 182 13.74 10.27 8.21
C GLY A 182 13.14 9.21 7.28
N ILE A 183 13.39 9.29 5.97
CA ILE A 183 12.89 8.36 4.95
C ILE A 183 13.39 6.95 5.21
N PHE A 184 14.69 6.80 5.50
CA PHE A 184 15.27 5.52 5.84
C PHE A 184 14.59 4.90 7.08
N LEU A 185 14.38 5.68 8.13
CA LEU A 185 13.71 5.22 9.34
C LEU A 185 12.23 4.89 9.11
N TYR A 186 11.53 5.64 8.25
CA TYR A 186 10.15 5.34 7.85
C TYR A 186 10.04 3.99 7.12
N ILE A 187 10.94 3.72 6.17
CA ILE A 187 11.02 2.43 5.48
C ILE A 187 11.32 1.32 6.48
N LEU A 188 12.30 1.52 7.38
CA LEU A 188 12.66 0.54 8.40
C LEU A 188 11.50 0.24 9.36
N ALA A 189 10.77 1.27 9.79
CA ALA A 189 9.59 1.13 10.64
C ALA A 189 8.45 0.39 9.92
N SER A 190 8.27 0.63 8.62
CA SER A 190 7.29 -0.10 7.81
C SER A 190 7.64 -1.58 7.69
N VAL A 191 8.93 -1.90 7.46
CA VAL A 191 9.45 -3.28 7.44
C VAL A 191 9.23 -3.95 8.81
N ALA A 192 9.59 -3.27 9.90
CA ALA A 192 9.41 -3.78 11.26
C ALA A 192 7.92 -3.98 11.61
N GLY A 193 7.05 -3.04 11.23
CA GLY A 193 5.60 -3.16 11.43
C GLY A 193 5.02 -4.36 10.69
N ALA A 194 5.37 -4.51 9.40
CA ALA A 194 4.98 -5.68 8.60
C ALA A 194 5.51 -6.99 9.20
N PHE A 195 6.70 -6.99 9.78
CA PHE A 195 7.25 -8.16 10.47
C PHE A 195 6.40 -8.57 11.67
N CYS A 196 5.94 -7.61 12.48
CA CYS A 196 5.04 -7.89 13.60
C CYS A 196 3.74 -8.56 13.14
N PHE A 197 3.11 -8.07 12.06
CA PHE A 197 1.96 -8.75 11.46
C PHE A 197 2.31 -10.16 11.00
N HIS A 198 3.44 -10.33 10.33
CA HIS A 198 3.88 -11.65 9.87
C HIS A 198 4.07 -12.65 11.01
N LEU A 199 4.63 -12.22 12.14
CA LEU A 199 4.79 -13.06 13.33
C LEU A 199 3.42 -13.49 13.90
N LEU A 200 2.45 -12.59 13.95
CA LEU A 200 1.07 -12.92 14.38
C LEU A 200 0.44 -13.95 13.44
N TRP A 201 0.60 -13.79 12.13
CA TRP A 201 0.08 -14.77 11.18
C TRP A 201 0.76 -16.12 11.31
N ARG A 202 2.08 -16.12 11.54
CA ARG A 202 2.85 -17.34 11.74
C ARG A 202 2.38 -18.11 12.98
N THR A 203 2.16 -17.44 14.12
CA THR A 203 1.64 -18.11 15.33
C THR A 203 0.23 -18.66 15.10
N MET A 204 -0.68 -17.86 14.54
CA MET A 204 -2.04 -18.30 14.23
C MET A 204 -2.12 -19.43 13.19
N SER A 205 -1.10 -19.58 12.35
CA SER A 205 -1.00 -20.70 11.40
C SER A 205 -0.50 -21.98 12.06
N ALA A 206 0.38 -21.87 13.06
CA ALA A 206 0.91 -23.00 13.81
C ALA A 206 -0.19 -23.64 14.68
N ASP A 207 -1.00 -22.83 15.36
CA ASP A 207 -2.10 -23.28 16.22
C ASP A 207 -3.22 -24.00 15.45
N ARG A 208 -3.31 -23.81 14.12
CA ARG A 208 -4.29 -24.49 13.27
C ARG A 208 -3.85 -25.85 12.76
N GLN A 209 -2.56 -26.19 12.94
CA GLN A 209 -1.99 -27.47 12.52
C GLN A 209 -1.85 -28.47 13.68
N THR A 210 -2.11 -28.03 14.92
CA THR A 210 -2.20 -28.83 16.13
C THR A 210 -3.64 -29.24 16.43
#